data_AF-A0A7V3UFP1-F1
#
_entry.id   AF-A0A7V3UFP1-F1
#
_cell.length_a   1.000
_cell.length_b   1.000
_cell.length_c   1.000
_cell.angle_alpha   90.00
_cell.angle_beta   90.00
_cell.angle_gamma   90.00
#
_symmetry.space_group_name_H-M   'P 1'
#
loop_
_entity.id
_entity.type
_entity.pdbx_description
1 polymer ?
#
loop_
_entity_poly.entity_id
_entity_poly.type
_entity_poly.pdbx_seq_one_letter_code
_entity_poly.pdbx_strand_id
1 'polypeptide(L)'
;MKPLLYFLFLLLMLLGNCFALYKMFTERQEFLSRFPKLTETGFNIFRLLPILNIMALAGMWFFKSWAAYLAIACGIAVIVLDIYFGIRYHLYVAIPSAILLLFFIIKYRNLFK
;
A
#
# COMPACT_ATOMS: atom_id res chain seq x y z
N MET A 1 9.83 -15.00 -18.42
CA MET A 1 8.55 -14.28 -18.58
C MET A 1 7.90 -14.13 -17.22
N LYS A 2 7.28 -12.96 -16.92
CA LYS A 2 6.54 -12.79 -15.66
C LYS A 2 5.23 -13.60 -15.73
N PRO A 3 4.85 -14.29 -14.66
CA PRO A 3 3.53 -14.92 -14.59
C PRO A 3 2.44 -13.87 -14.76
N LEU A 4 1.50 -14.08 -15.68
CA LEU A 4 0.43 -13.13 -16.00
C LEU A 4 -0.34 -12.68 -14.75
N LEU A 5 -0.66 -13.65 -13.87
CA LEU A 5 -1.38 -13.37 -12.62
C LEU A 5 -0.61 -12.40 -11.69
N TYR A 6 0.72 -12.55 -11.61
CA TYR A 6 1.57 -11.65 -10.80
C TYR A 6 1.62 -10.24 -11.39
N PHE A 7 1.72 -10.14 -12.72
CA PHE A 7 1.71 -8.88 -13.43
C PHE A 7 0.38 -8.13 -13.22
N LEU A 8 -0.75 -8.82 -13.43
CA LEU A 8 -2.09 -8.23 -13.24
C LEU A 8 -2.30 -7.78 -11.80
N PHE A 9 -1.84 -8.59 -10.83
CA PHE A 9 -1.88 -8.25 -9.42
C PHE A 9 -1.09 -6.97 -9.11
N LEU A 10 0.18 -6.88 -9.55
CA LEU A 10 1.00 -5.68 -9.34
C LEU A 10 0.37 -4.44 -9.99
N LEU A 11 -0.22 -4.58 -11.17
CA LEU A 11 -0.88 -3.47 -11.86
C LEU A 11 -2.11 -2.99 -11.08
N LEU A 12 -2.95 -3.91 -10.59
CA LEU A 12 -4.09 -3.58 -9.73
C LEU A 12 -3.67 -2.87 -8.46
N MET A 13 -2.63 -3.37 -7.79
CA MET A 13 -2.07 -2.73 -6.58
C MET A 13 -1.52 -1.34 -6.90
N LEU A 14 -0.82 -1.17 -8.03
CA LEU A 14 -0.27 0.12 -8.44
C LEU A 14 -1.39 1.13 -8.68
N LEU A 15 -2.43 0.75 -9.43
CA LEU A 15 -3.59 1.61 -9.66
C LEU A 15 -4.29 2.00 -8.36
N GLY A 16 -4.47 1.06 -7.43
CA GLY A 16 -5.05 1.32 -6.12
C GLY A 16 -4.24 2.36 -5.32
N ASN A 17 -2.91 2.24 -5.31
CA ASN A 17 -2.05 3.20 -4.60
C ASN A 17 -2.01 4.57 -5.28
N CYS A 18 -1.99 4.62 -6.62
CA CYS A 18 -2.10 5.88 -7.37
C CYS A 18 -3.43 6.59 -7.10
N PHE A 19 -4.54 5.83 -7.04
CA PHE A 19 -5.86 6.37 -6.73
C PHE A 19 -5.95 6.86 -5.28
N ALA A 20 -5.40 6.11 -4.33
CA ALA A 20 -5.30 6.54 -2.93
C ALA A 20 -4.50 7.84 -2.80
N LEU A 21 -3.36 7.94 -3.49
CA LEU A 21 -2.52 9.14 -3.51
C LEU A 21 -3.29 10.32 -4.10
N TYR A 22 -3.95 10.14 -5.25
CA TYR A 22 -4.79 11.16 -5.88
C TYR A 22 -5.86 11.69 -4.90
N LYS A 23 -6.63 10.80 -4.27
CA LYS A 23 -7.63 11.18 -3.26
C LYS A 23 -7.05 11.96 -2.09
N MET A 24 -5.87 11.56 -1.59
CA MET A 24 -5.21 12.29 -0.51
C MET A 24 -4.77 13.70 -0.92
N PHE A 25 -4.54 13.97 -2.20
CA PHE A 25 -4.25 15.32 -2.68
C PHE A 25 -5.52 16.14 -2.96
N THR A 26 -6.57 15.54 -3.51
CA THR A 26 -7.77 16.27 -3.94
C THR A 26 -8.83 16.42 -2.85
N GLU A 27 -8.96 15.44 -1.96
CA GLU A 27 -10.03 15.36 -0.95
C GLU A 27 -9.49 15.58 0.49
N ARG A 28 -8.34 16.27 0.63
CA ARG A 28 -7.65 16.45 1.92
C ARG A 28 -8.55 16.95 3.04
N GLN A 29 -9.30 18.03 2.81
CA GLN A 29 -10.14 18.65 3.86
C GLN A 29 -11.27 17.72 4.30
N GLU A 30 -11.87 16.99 3.36
CA GLU A 30 -12.92 16.01 3.65
C GLU A 30 -12.36 14.80 4.43
N PHE A 31 -11.14 14.38 4.12
CA PHE A 31 -10.50 13.28 4.84
C PHE A 31 -10.17 13.66 6.29
N LEU A 32 -9.64 14.87 6.50
CA LEU A 32 -9.35 15.39 7.84
C LEU A 32 -10.61 15.62 8.68
N SER A 33 -11.72 16.04 8.07
CA SER A 33 -12.99 16.23 8.78
C SER A 33 -13.65 14.92 9.19
N ARG A 34 -13.51 13.86 8.39
CA ARG A 34 -13.99 12.50 8.71
C ARG A 34 -13.15 11.81 9.79
N PHE A 35 -11.87 12.17 9.91
CA PHE A 35 -10.92 11.55 10.85
C PHE A 35 -10.29 12.57 11.79
N PRO A 36 -10.99 13.02 12.84
CA PRO A 36 -10.51 14.09 13.73
C PRO A 36 -9.24 13.73 14.51
N LYS A 37 -8.88 12.45 14.62
CA LYS A 37 -7.60 12.00 15.22
C LYS A 37 -6.40 12.19 14.28
N LEU A 38 -6.63 12.38 12.99
CA LEU A 38 -5.60 12.53 11.98
C LEU A 38 -5.21 14.01 11.89
N THR A 39 -4.13 14.40 12.55
CA THR A 39 -3.57 15.75 12.44
C THR A 39 -3.01 16.00 11.05
N GLU A 40 -2.76 17.27 10.68
CA GLU A 40 -2.12 17.57 9.39
C GLU A 40 -0.78 16.87 9.22
N THR A 41 0.03 16.83 10.27
CA THR A 41 1.31 16.10 10.28
C THR A 41 1.09 14.60 10.10
N GLY A 42 0.11 14.03 10.81
CA GLY A 42 -0.28 12.62 10.64
C GLY A 42 -0.74 12.30 9.22
N PHE A 43 -1.52 13.19 8.60
CA PHE A 43 -1.97 13.08 7.21
C PHE A 43 -0.80 13.16 6.22
N ASN A 44 0.18 14.04 6.47
CA ASN A 44 1.39 14.12 5.66
C ASN A 44 2.19 12.82 5.71
N ILE A 45 2.34 12.22 6.89
CA ILE A 45 3.00 10.91 7.02
C ILE A 45 2.17 9.82 6.32
N PHE A 46 0.84 9.85 6.49
CA PHE A 46 -0.07 8.89 5.87
C PHE A 46 0.00 8.92 4.33
N ARG A 47 0.17 10.10 3.72
CA ARG A 47 0.34 10.24 2.26
C ARG A 47 1.64 9.65 1.73
N LEU A 48 2.67 9.55 2.57
CA LEU A 48 3.95 8.97 2.14
C LEU A 48 3.82 7.46 1.93
N LEU A 49 2.89 6.79 2.61
CA LEU A 49 2.71 5.34 2.49
C LEU A 49 2.34 4.89 1.08
N PRO A 50 1.35 5.49 0.38
CA PRO A 50 1.11 5.19 -1.03
C PRO A 50 2.35 5.41 -1.92
N ILE A 51 3.14 6.45 -1.67
CA ILE A 51 4.35 6.74 -2.45
C ILE A 51 5.40 5.63 -2.24
N LEU A 52 5.69 5.29 -0.98
CA LEU A 52 6.61 4.21 -0.64
C LEU A 52 6.12 2.87 -1.21
N ASN A 53 4.81 2.62 -1.17
CA ASN A 53 4.23 1.41 -1.74
C ASN A 53 4.32 1.38 -3.27
N ILE A 54 4.16 2.51 -3.97
CA ILE A 54 4.40 2.61 -5.42
C ILE A 54 5.86 2.28 -5.74
N MET A 55 6.82 2.83 -4.98
CA MET A 55 8.25 2.50 -5.15
C MET A 55 8.53 1.00 -4.89
N ALA A 56 7.90 0.43 -3.87
CA ALA A 56 7.98 -0.98 -3.56
C ALA A 56 7.40 -1.84 -4.70
N LEU A 57 6.22 -1.50 -5.23
CA LEU A 57 5.61 -2.20 -6.35
C LEU A 57 6.46 -2.10 -7.63
N ALA A 58 7.06 -0.95 -7.90
CA ALA A 58 8.00 -0.76 -9.00
C ALA A 58 9.25 -1.64 -8.81
N GLY A 59 9.82 -1.73 -7.61
CA GLY A 59 10.92 -2.65 -7.32
C GLY A 59 10.51 -4.12 -7.43
N MET A 60 9.31 -4.48 -6.97
CA MET A 60 8.73 -5.83 -7.09
C MET A 60 8.47 -6.22 -8.54
N TRP A 61 8.18 -5.26 -9.41
CA TRP A 61 8.10 -5.47 -10.85
C TRP A 61 9.41 -6.01 -11.41
N PHE A 62 10.55 -5.59 -10.87
CA PHE A 62 11.88 -6.07 -11.26
C PHE A 62 12.44 -7.13 -10.31
N PHE A 63 11.58 -7.72 -9.47
CA PHE A 63 11.94 -8.73 -8.46
C PHE A 63 13.12 -8.30 -7.58
N LYS A 64 13.12 -7.06 -7.09
CA LYS A 64 14.14 -6.59 -6.14
C LYS A 64 13.77 -6.96 -4.72
N SER A 65 14.69 -7.60 -3.99
CA SER A 65 14.44 -8.12 -2.64
C SER A 65 14.08 -7.02 -1.64
N TRP A 66 14.78 -5.88 -1.69
CA TRP A 66 14.46 -4.71 -0.87
C TRP A 66 13.00 -4.25 -1.03
N ALA A 67 12.45 -4.43 -2.22
CA ALA A 67 11.11 -3.97 -2.56
C ALA A 67 10.02 -4.85 -1.93
N ALA A 68 10.27 -6.16 -1.81
CA ALA A 68 9.37 -7.06 -1.08
C ALA A 68 9.30 -6.70 0.41
N TYR A 69 10.46 -6.44 1.05
CA TYR A 69 10.50 -6.00 2.45
C TYR A 69 9.79 -4.66 2.64
N LEU A 70 10.01 -3.71 1.72
CA LEU A 70 9.34 -2.42 1.77
C LEU A 70 7.82 -2.55 1.60
N ALA A 71 7.34 -3.39 0.68
CA ALA A 71 5.92 -3.60 0.45
C ALA A 71 5.24 -4.24 1.69
N ILE A 72 5.91 -5.18 2.36
CA ILE A 72 5.44 -5.77 3.62
C ILE A 72 5.37 -4.70 4.73
N ALA A 73 6.44 -3.91 4.88
CA ALA A 73 6.48 -2.84 5.87
C ALA A 73 5.37 -1.79 5.64
N CYS A 74 5.14 -1.40 4.38
CA CYS A 74 4.04 -0.51 4.00
C CYS A 74 2.67 -1.13 4.35
N GLY A 75 2.45 -2.40 4.04
CA GLY A 75 1.20 -3.10 4.36
C GLY A 75 0.91 -3.12 5.86
N ILE A 76 1.91 -3.44 6.68
CA ILE A 76 1.80 -3.41 8.15
C ILE A 76 1.53 -1.99 8.65
N ALA A 77 2.28 -1.01 8.16
CA ALA A 77 2.13 0.39 8.56
C ALA A 77 0.73 0.93 8.25
N VAL A 78 0.17 0.63 7.07
CA VAL A 78 -1.20 1.01 6.69
C VAL A 78 -2.20 0.44 7.69
N ILE A 79 -2.13 -0.87 7.98
CA ILE A 79 -3.05 -1.53 8.91
C ILE A 79 -2.96 -0.92 10.32
N VAL A 80 -1.74 -0.68 10.82
CA VAL A 80 -1.53 -0.09 12.14
C VAL A 80 -2.08 1.34 12.21
N LEU A 81 -1.80 2.16 11.19
CA LEU A 81 -2.30 3.54 11.15
C LEU A 81 -3.81 3.59 10.98
N ASP A 82 -4.40 2.72 10.16
CA ASP A 82 -5.86 2.62 10.03
C ASP A 82 -6.53 2.30 11.38
N ILE A 83 -5.97 1.37 12.15
CA ILE A 83 -6.46 1.04 13.49
C ILE A 83 -6.32 2.26 14.41
N TYR A 84 -5.15 2.90 14.41
CA TYR A 84 -4.85 4.05 15.27
C TYR A 84 -5.77 5.25 15.00
N PHE A 85 -5.97 5.60 13.72
CA PHE A 85 -6.83 6.71 13.30
C PHE A 85 -8.32 6.35 13.22
N GLY A 86 -8.67 5.06 13.31
CA GLY A 86 -10.05 4.59 13.29
C GLY A 86 -10.66 4.49 11.88
N ILE A 87 -9.83 4.30 10.84
CA ILE A 87 -10.23 4.18 9.42
C ILE A 87 -10.74 2.76 9.14
N ARG A 88 -11.82 2.35 9.81
CA ARG A 88 -12.30 0.95 9.80
C ARG A 88 -12.73 0.45 8.42
N TYR A 89 -13.29 1.31 7.57
CA TYR A 89 -13.70 0.88 6.23
C TYR A 89 -12.50 0.47 5.37
N HIS A 90 -11.34 1.09 5.59
CA HIS A 90 -10.13 0.81 4.82
C HIS A 90 -9.49 -0.52 5.24
N LEU A 91 -9.59 -0.89 6.53
CA LEU A 91 -9.09 -2.17 7.05
C LEU A 91 -9.64 -3.40 6.30
N TYR A 92 -10.91 -3.37 5.90
CA TYR A 92 -11.53 -4.47 5.16
C TYR A 92 -10.90 -4.72 3.79
N VAL A 93 -10.23 -3.71 3.22
CA VAL A 93 -9.52 -3.83 1.94
C VAL A 93 -8.02 -4.02 2.20
N ALA A 94 -7.44 -3.25 3.12
CA ALA A 94 -6.02 -3.28 3.43
C ALA A 94 -5.53 -4.65 3.91
N ILE A 95 -6.28 -5.32 4.79
CA ILE A 95 -5.88 -6.63 5.33
C ILE A 95 -5.88 -7.71 4.23
N PRO A 96 -6.96 -7.93 3.46
CA PRO A 96 -6.93 -8.87 2.34
C PRO A 96 -5.84 -8.56 1.30
N SER A 97 -5.66 -7.27 0.95
CA SER A 97 -4.61 -6.86 0.01
C SER A 97 -3.21 -7.17 0.53
N ALA A 98 -2.94 -6.96 1.82
CA ALA A 98 -1.65 -7.28 2.44
C ALA A 98 -1.39 -8.80 2.48
N ILE A 99 -2.41 -9.60 2.78
CA ILE A 99 -2.30 -11.08 2.76
C ILE A 99 -2.04 -11.58 1.33
N LEU A 100 -2.77 -11.05 0.34
CA LEU A 100 -2.60 -11.42 -1.06
C LEU A 100 -1.20 -11.03 -1.56
N LEU A 101 -0.72 -9.84 -1.20
CA LEU A 101 0.64 -9.39 -1.47
C LEU A 101 1.68 -10.35 -0.88
N LEU A 102 1.54 -10.72 0.39
CA LEU A 102 2.42 -11.69 1.07
C LEU A 102 2.41 -13.04 0.36
N PHE A 103 1.24 -13.55 -0.03
CA PHE A 103 1.13 -14.78 -0.80
C PHE A 103 1.95 -14.71 -2.10
N PHE A 104 1.83 -13.61 -2.85
CA PHE A 104 2.59 -13.40 -4.10
C PHE A 104 4.10 -13.29 -3.86
N ILE A 105 4.51 -12.60 -2.80
CA ILE A 105 5.92 -12.50 -2.40
C ILE A 105 6.49 -13.89 -2.07
N ILE A 106 5.78 -14.67 -1.25
CA ILE A 106 6.22 -16.02 -0.85
C ILE A 106 6.26 -16.96 -2.05
N LYS A 107 5.20 -16.97 -2.87
CA LYS A 107 5.09 -17.81 -4.07
C LYS A 107 6.23 -17.55 -5.06
N TYR A 108 6.65 -16.30 -5.20
CA TYR A 108 7.72 -15.91 -6.15
C TYR A 108 9.05 -15.58 -5.46
N ARG A 109 9.25 -15.98 -4.20
CA ARG A 109 10.43 -15.62 -3.39
C ARG A 109 11.77 -15.94 -4.08
N ASN A 110 11.83 -17.05 -4.81
CA ASN A 110 13.05 -17.51 -5.50
C ASN A 110 13.43 -16.62 -6.70
N LEU A 111 12.53 -15.75 -7.15
CA LEU A 111 12.78 -14.81 -8.25
C LEU A 111 13.36 -13.48 -7.75
N PHE A 112 13.22 -13.18 -6.45
CA PHE A 112 13.74 -11.95 -5.87
C PHE A 112 15.26 -12.01 -5.72
N LYS A 113 15.94 -10.96 -6.19
CA LYS A 113 17.41 -10.80 -6.15
C LYS A 113 17.80 -9.44 -5.59
#